data_AF-A0A5C5E781-F1
#
_entry.id   AF-A0A5C5E781-F1
#
_cell.length_a   1.000
_cell.length_b   1.000
_cell.length_c   1.000
_cell.angle_alpha   90.00
_cell.angle_beta   90.00
_cell.angle_gamma   90.00
#
_symmetry.space_group_name_H-M   'P 1'
#
loop_
_entity.id
_entity.type
_entity.pdbx_description
1 polymer ?
#
loop_
_entity_poly.entity_id
_entity_poly.type
_entity_poly.pdbx_seq_one_letter_code
_entity_poly.pdbx_strand_id
1 'polypeptide(L)'
;MKNKHQLVWGVILLGAIAILIGYSIWLFMFAKSTETVVYNQGYYNSGMMGGRVNSSGEQLTPDQILADVENYLEGYGNNLQVADIFVFTDADYYVSVEEKDTGRGAIELLVNPYTGQIYPEPGPNMMWNEKYSMMMGDSFRYIANATYTPNVNRTEAVKIADDFVKSQLGETFSVPGDGHAFYGYYTFHIEEDGKVIGMLSVNDLTGEVWYHDWHGDLEQVISEH
;
A
#
# COMPACT_ATOMS: atom_id res chain seq x y z
N MET A 1 30.75 36.36 10.90
CA MET A 1 29.48 35.72 11.31
C MET A 1 28.58 35.62 10.09
N LYS A 2 28.54 34.45 9.42
CA LYS A 2 27.68 34.21 8.25
C LYS A 2 26.43 33.45 8.69
N ASN A 3 25.32 33.83 8.08
CA ASN A 3 23.92 33.61 8.46
C ASN A 3 23.53 32.14 8.63
N LYS A 4 23.25 31.72 9.89
CA LYS A 4 22.58 30.45 10.18
C LYS A 4 21.13 30.39 9.69
N HIS A 5 20.52 31.53 9.37
CA HIS A 5 19.15 31.61 8.86
C HIS A 5 19.01 31.15 7.40
N GLN A 6 20.05 31.22 6.56
CA GLN A 6 19.93 30.81 5.14
C GLN A 6 19.96 29.29 4.94
N LEU A 7 20.46 28.53 5.91
CA LEU A 7 20.48 27.06 5.87
C LEU A 7 19.12 26.44 6.20
N VAL A 8 18.33 27.08 7.07
CA VAL A 8 17.01 26.56 7.50
C VAL A 8 15.98 26.67 6.37
N TRP A 9 16.03 27.73 5.56
CA TRP A 9 15.14 27.88 4.39
C TRP A 9 15.50 26.96 3.22
N GLY A 10 16.76 26.54 3.08
CA GLY A 10 17.20 25.63 2.01
C GLY A 10 16.68 24.19 2.18
N VAL A 11 16.49 23.73 3.42
CA VAL A 11 15.97 22.39 3.72
C VAL A 11 14.45 22.33 3.55
N ILE A 12 13.73 23.39 3.91
CA ILE A 12 12.28 23.50 3.70
C ILE A 12 11.94 23.53 2.19
N LEU A 13 12.78 24.16 1.36
CA LEU A 13 12.56 24.23 -0.08
C LEU A 13 12.75 22.88 -0.79
N LEU A 14 13.65 22.01 -0.30
CA LEU A 14 13.87 20.67 -0.87
C LEU A 14 12.77 19.67 -0.50
N GLY A 15 12.22 19.76 0.72
CA GLY A 15 11.06 18.96 1.13
C GLY A 15 9.80 19.29 0.32
N ALA A 16 9.57 20.57 0.00
CA ALA A 16 8.44 20.99 -0.82
C ALA A 16 8.54 20.56 -2.30
N ILE A 17 9.77 20.36 -2.83
CA ILE A 17 9.99 19.89 -4.20
C ILE A 17 9.71 18.38 -4.34
N ALA A 18 9.99 17.57 -3.30
CA ALA A 18 9.64 16.15 -3.30
C ALA A 18 8.12 15.93 -3.31
N ILE A 19 7.37 16.75 -2.56
CA ILE A 19 5.89 16.75 -2.54
C ILE A 19 5.34 17.13 -3.92
N LEU A 20 5.95 18.10 -4.61
CA LEU A 20 5.52 18.53 -5.95
C LEU A 20 5.81 17.51 -7.06
N ILE A 21 6.81 16.65 -6.91
CA ILE A 21 7.12 15.61 -7.91
C ILE A 21 6.12 14.44 -7.81
N GLY A 22 5.72 14.05 -6.58
CA GLY A 22 4.63 13.09 -6.39
C GLY A 22 3.28 13.60 -6.92
N TYR A 23 2.95 14.87 -6.63
CA TYR A 23 1.70 15.50 -7.08
C TYR A 23 1.64 15.75 -8.60
N SER A 24 2.77 16.07 -9.25
CA SER A 24 2.80 16.41 -10.68
C SER A 24 2.74 15.20 -11.60
N ILE A 25 3.22 14.02 -11.17
CA ILE A 25 3.03 12.78 -11.93
C ILE A 25 1.56 12.33 -11.90
N TRP A 26 0.85 12.61 -10.79
CA TRP A 26 -0.55 12.25 -10.62
C TRP A 26 -1.53 13.22 -11.33
N LEU A 27 -1.33 14.54 -11.20
CA LEU A 27 -2.18 15.54 -11.87
C LEU A 27 -2.10 15.47 -13.41
N PHE A 28 -0.94 15.10 -13.98
CA PHE A 28 -0.79 15.01 -15.44
C PHE A 28 -1.51 13.79 -16.05
N MET A 29 -1.82 12.77 -15.25
CA MET A 29 -2.53 11.56 -15.70
C MET A 29 -4.06 11.76 -15.72
N PHE A 30 -4.63 12.63 -14.88
CA PHE A 30 -6.09 12.86 -14.80
C PHE A 30 -6.60 14.16 -15.45
N ALA A 31 -5.76 15.20 -15.59
CA ALA A 31 -6.19 16.51 -16.13
C ALA A 31 -6.49 16.53 -17.64
N LYS A 32 -6.47 15.38 -18.32
CA LYS A 32 -6.80 15.27 -19.76
C LYS A 32 -8.07 14.46 -20.05
N SER A 33 -9.03 14.43 -19.12
CA SER A 33 -10.31 13.73 -19.32
C SER A 33 -11.54 14.57 -18.99
N THR A 34 -11.60 15.80 -19.50
CA THR A 34 -12.89 16.49 -19.69
C THR A 34 -13.31 16.37 -21.14
N GLU A 35 -13.63 15.16 -21.59
CA GLU A 35 -14.48 14.94 -22.76
C GLU A 35 -14.95 13.48 -22.76
N THR A 36 -16.26 13.29 -22.95
CA THR A 36 -16.93 11.99 -23.02
C THR A 36 -16.34 11.16 -24.16
N VAL A 37 -15.51 10.17 -23.85
CA VAL A 37 -15.01 9.19 -24.82
C VAL A 37 -15.57 7.82 -24.43
N VAL A 38 -16.46 7.32 -25.29
CA VAL A 38 -16.80 5.90 -25.37
C VAL A 38 -15.52 5.15 -25.70
N TYR A 39 -14.87 4.56 -24.69
CA TYR A 39 -13.72 3.69 -24.92
C TYR A 39 -14.21 2.32 -25.36
N ASN A 40 -14.11 2.09 -26.66
CA ASN A 40 -14.10 0.78 -27.26
C ASN A 40 -12.96 -0.04 -26.62
N GLN A 41 -13.32 -0.96 -25.72
CA GLN A 41 -12.42 -1.81 -24.96
C GLN A 41 -11.81 -2.88 -25.88
N GLY A 42 -10.75 -2.51 -26.57
CA GLY A 42 -9.90 -3.39 -27.35
C GLY A 42 -8.44 -3.10 -27.02
N TYR A 43 -7.68 -4.15 -26.69
CA TYR A 43 -6.26 -4.18 -26.31
C TYR A 43 -5.91 -4.09 -24.81
N TYR A 44 -6.55 -4.92 -23.99
CA TYR A 44 -5.89 -5.66 -22.89
C TYR A 44 -6.51 -7.05 -22.81
N ASN A 45 -6.15 -7.90 -23.77
CA ASN A 45 -6.54 -9.30 -23.79
C ASN A 45 -5.25 -10.14 -23.69
N SER A 46 -4.71 -10.22 -22.48
CA SER A 46 -3.71 -11.21 -22.10
C SER A 46 -3.81 -11.42 -20.59
N GLY A 47 -4.44 -12.53 -20.19
CA GLY A 47 -4.42 -13.04 -18.81
C GLY A 47 -5.51 -12.53 -17.88
N MET A 48 -6.74 -13.03 -18.03
CA MET A 48 -7.71 -13.06 -16.93
C MET A 48 -7.09 -13.82 -15.74
N MET A 49 -6.66 -13.11 -14.71
CA MET A 49 -6.17 -13.70 -13.45
C MET A 49 -7.29 -13.64 -12.40
N GLY A 50 -8.01 -14.75 -12.25
CA GLY A 50 -8.50 -15.24 -10.96
C GLY A 50 -9.72 -14.63 -10.27
N GLY A 51 -10.19 -13.42 -10.63
CA GLY A 51 -11.34 -12.80 -9.95
C GLY A 51 -12.69 -13.31 -10.44
N ARG A 52 -13.63 -13.57 -9.53
CA ARG A 52 -15.06 -13.72 -9.89
C ARG A 52 -15.51 -12.40 -10.53
N VAL A 53 -16.23 -12.46 -11.66
CA VAL A 53 -16.91 -11.28 -12.19
C VAL A 53 -18.22 -11.11 -11.41
N ASN A 54 -18.23 -10.22 -10.42
CA ASN A 54 -19.47 -9.89 -9.72
C ASN A 54 -20.35 -9.00 -10.63
N SER A 55 -21.53 -9.52 -10.98
CA SER A 55 -22.49 -8.89 -11.90
C SER A 55 -23.75 -8.38 -11.18
N SER A 56 -23.82 -8.54 -9.86
CA SER A 56 -24.97 -8.12 -9.05
C SER A 56 -25.03 -6.60 -8.84
N GLY A 57 -23.89 -5.91 -8.92
CA GLY A 57 -23.75 -4.50 -8.57
C GLY A 57 -23.70 -4.23 -7.06
N GLU A 58 -23.84 -5.27 -6.22
CA GLU A 58 -23.64 -5.19 -4.78
C GLU A 58 -22.16 -5.39 -4.43
N GLN A 59 -21.70 -4.77 -3.34
CA GLN A 59 -20.35 -5.01 -2.82
C GLN A 59 -20.21 -6.45 -2.33
N LEU A 60 -19.06 -7.06 -2.63
CA LEU A 60 -18.64 -8.32 -2.04
C LEU A 60 -18.40 -8.11 -0.55
N THR A 61 -18.89 -9.08 0.23
CA THR A 61 -18.61 -9.13 1.67
C THR A 61 -17.12 -9.45 1.92
N PRO A 62 -16.57 -9.06 3.09
CA PRO A 62 -15.20 -9.41 3.44
C PRO A 62 -14.93 -10.93 3.39
N ASP A 63 -15.87 -11.78 3.81
CA ASP A 63 -15.74 -13.24 3.71
C ASP A 63 -15.61 -13.74 2.26
N GLN A 64 -16.31 -13.10 1.33
CA GLN A 64 -16.20 -13.43 -0.10
C GLN A 64 -14.83 -12.99 -0.65
N ILE A 65 -14.35 -11.82 -0.24
CA ILE A 65 -13.04 -11.30 -0.65
C ILE A 65 -11.93 -12.18 -0.08
N LEU A 66 -12.02 -12.58 1.20
CA LEU A 66 -11.09 -13.54 1.82
C LEU A 66 -10.99 -14.82 0.99
N ALA A 67 -12.14 -15.44 0.67
CA ALA A 67 -12.17 -16.67 -0.10
C ALA A 67 -11.60 -16.50 -1.53
N ASP A 68 -11.87 -15.37 -2.17
CA ASP A 68 -11.39 -15.09 -3.52
C ASP A 68 -9.88 -14.79 -3.56
N VAL A 69 -9.36 -14.08 -2.55
CA VAL A 69 -7.93 -13.82 -2.40
C VAL A 69 -7.17 -15.10 -2.04
N GLU A 70 -7.65 -15.92 -1.11
CA GLU A 70 -7.03 -17.22 -0.79
C GLU A 70 -6.92 -18.12 -2.03
N ASN A 71 -7.99 -18.18 -2.84
CA ASN A 71 -7.96 -18.90 -4.11
C ASN A 71 -6.98 -18.28 -5.13
N TYR A 72 -6.86 -16.95 -5.17
CA TYR A 72 -5.86 -16.27 -5.98
C TYR A 72 -4.43 -16.62 -5.55
N LEU A 73 -4.18 -16.75 -4.25
CA LEU A 73 -2.88 -17.07 -3.67
C LEU A 73 -2.41 -18.50 -3.97
N GLU A 74 -3.32 -19.45 -4.27
CA GLU A 74 -2.93 -20.81 -4.69
C GLU A 74 -1.98 -20.81 -5.90
N GLY A 75 -2.08 -19.81 -6.77
CA GLY A 75 -1.19 -19.62 -7.93
C GLY A 75 0.26 -19.26 -7.56
N TYR A 76 0.50 -18.82 -6.33
CA TYR A 76 1.81 -18.39 -5.80
C TYR A 76 2.45 -19.45 -4.90
N GLY A 77 1.74 -20.54 -4.63
CA GLY A 77 2.18 -21.65 -3.78
C GLY A 77 1.47 -21.66 -2.42
N ASN A 78 1.76 -22.69 -1.61
CA ASN A 78 0.95 -22.98 -0.43
C ASN A 78 1.34 -22.21 0.84
N ASN A 79 2.39 -21.37 0.78
CA ASN A 79 2.96 -20.69 1.95
C ASN A 79 2.38 -19.28 2.19
N LEU A 80 1.38 -18.84 1.44
CA LEU A 80 0.76 -17.53 1.60
C LEU A 80 -0.64 -17.65 2.20
N GLN A 81 -1.03 -16.67 3.00
CA GLN A 81 -2.38 -16.47 3.55
C GLN A 81 -2.71 -15.00 3.70
N VAL A 82 -3.99 -14.66 3.74
CA VAL A 82 -4.47 -13.33 4.12
C VAL A 82 -4.19 -13.07 5.60
N ALA A 83 -3.68 -11.87 5.90
CA ALA A 83 -3.42 -11.42 7.28
C ALA A 83 -4.51 -10.45 7.75
N ASP A 84 -4.70 -9.34 7.03
CA ASP A 84 -5.74 -8.35 7.31
C ASP A 84 -6.49 -7.93 6.05
N ILE A 85 -7.74 -7.52 6.24
CA ILE A 85 -8.59 -6.86 5.24
C ILE A 85 -9.02 -5.50 5.80
N PHE A 86 -8.70 -4.45 5.06
CA PHE A 86 -9.12 -3.08 5.33
C PHE A 86 -10.29 -2.74 4.42
N VAL A 87 -11.44 -2.49 5.05
CA VAL A 87 -12.69 -2.17 4.36
C VAL A 87 -12.85 -0.67 4.31
N PHE A 88 -12.79 -0.11 3.11
CA PHE A 88 -13.01 1.31 2.86
C PHE A 88 -14.41 1.55 2.30
N THR A 89 -14.99 2.71 2.63
CA THR A 89 -16.38 3.01 2.25
C THR A 89 -16.60 3.20 0.74
N ASP A 90 -15.60 3.74 0.07
CA ASP A 90 -15.69 4.27 -1.29
C ASP A 90 -14.42 4.00 -2.13
N ALA A 91 -13.56 3.10 -1.66
CA ALA A 91 -12.35 2.67 -2.34
C ALA A 91 -12.26 1.14 -2.44
N ASP A 92 -11.27 0.66 -3.19
CA ASP A 92 -10.94 -0.76 -3.23
C ASP A 92 -10.48 -1.23 -1.85
N TYR A 93 -10.81 -2.47 -1.48
CA TYR A 93 -10.38 -3.01 -0.19
C TYR A 93 -8.90 -3.35 -0.27
N TYR A 94 -8.16 -2.97 0.77
CA TYR A 94 -6.77 -3.38 0.91
C TYR A 94 -6.70 -4.72 1.62
N VAL A 95 -5.85 -5.61 1.12
CA VAL A 95 -5.62 -6.93 1.70
C VAL A 95 -4.12 -7.14 1.86
N SER A 96 -3.68 -7.34 3.11
CA SER A 96 -2.32 -7.75 3.40
C SER A 96 -2.22 -9.27 3.35
N VAL A 97 -1.16 -9.77 2.71
CA VAL A 97 -0.86 -11.20 2.60
C VAL A 97 0.47 -11.46 3.29
N GLU A 98 0.54 -12.54 4.05
CA GLU A 98 1.74 -12.95 4.79
C GLU A 98 2.17 -14.38 4.46
N GLU A 99 3.41 -14.70 4.83
CA GLU A 99 3.93 -16.06 4.84
C GLU A 99 3.44 -16.84 6.06
N LYS A 100 2.88 -18.03 5.84
CA LYS A 100 2.38 -18.92 6.90
C LYS A 100 3.46 -19.36 7.89
N ASP A 101 4.68 -19.56 7.42
CA ASP A 101 5.78 -20.11 8.22
C ASP A 101 6.57 -19.05 9.00
N THR A 102 6.57 -17.80 8.54
CA THR A 102 7.32 -16.70 9.19
C THR A 102 6.44 -15.61 9.79
N GLY A 103 5.16 -15.50 9.38
CA GLY A 103 4.29 -14.36 9.71
C GLY A 103 4.79 -13.05 9.12
N ARG A 104 5.63 -13.11 8.07
CA ARG A 104 6.17 -11.91 7.41
C ARG A 104 5.26 -11.51 6.26
N GLY A 105 5.00 -10.21 6.13
CA GLY A 105 4.28 -9.65 5.00
C GLY A 105 4.94 -10.04 3.68
N ALA A 106 4.15 -10.63 2.80
CA ALA A 106 4.54 -11.08 1.48
C ALA A 106 4.14 -10.05 0.42
N ILE A 107 2.84 -9.76 0.28
CA ILE A 107 2.27 -8.95 -0.80
C ILE A 107 1.14 -8.09 -0.24
N GLU A 108 0.96 -6.90 -0.81
CA GLU A 108 -0.22 -6.06 -0.60
C GLU A 108 -1.10 -6.06 -1.86
N LEU A 109 -2.39 -6.29 -1.69
CA LEU A 109 -3.36 -6.38 -2.79
C LEU A 109 -4.48 -5.36 -2.60
N LEU A 110 -4.99 -4.87 -3.73
CA LEU A 110 -6.26 -4.15 -3.80
C LEU A 110 -7.30 -5.03 -4.46
N VAL A 111 -8.49 -5.05 -3.88
CA VAL A 111 -9.64 -5.80 -4.38
C VAL A 111 -10.79 -4.84 -4.60
N ASN A 112 -11.24 -4.73 -5.84
CA ASN A 112 -12.41 -3.92 -6.14
C ASN A 112 -13.68 -4.63 -5.60
N PRO A 113 -14.39 -4.07 -4.60
CA PRO A 113 -15.47 -4.78 -3.92
C PRO A 113 -16.68 -4.99 -4.82
N TYR A 114 -16.85 -4.22 -5.89
CA TYR A 114 -17.98 -4.37 -6.80
C TYR A 114 -17.74 -5.41 -7.90
N THR A 115 -16.51 -5.51 -8.40
CA THR A 115 -16.18 -6.37 -9.54
C THR A 115 -15.47 -7.65 -9.14
N GLY A 116 -14.82 -7.69 -7.97
CA GLY A 116 -13.94 -8.79 -7.55
C GLY A 116 -12.57 -8.78 -8.21
N GLN A 117 -12.20 -7.71 -8.91
CA GLN A 117 -10.88 -7.59 -9.53
C GLN A 117 -9.79 -7.45 -8.45
N ILE A 118 -8.82 -8.36 -8.48
CA ILE A 118 -7.67 -8.39 -7.56
C ILE A 118 -6.42 -7.92 -8.33
N TYR A 119 -5.66 -7.00 -7.74
CA TYR A 119 -4.41 -6.54 -8.32
C TYR A 119 -3.43 -6.05 -7.23
N PRO A 120 -2.12 -6.00 -7.52
CA PRO A 120 -1.14 -5.53 -6.54
C PRO A 120 -1.35 -4.06 -6.16
N GLU A 121 -1.18 -3.73 -4.88
CA GLU A 121 -1.22 -2.33 -4.46
C GLU A 121 -0.04 -1.56 -5.10
N PRO A 122 -0.29 -0.42 -5.77
CA PRO A 122 0.77 0.43 -6.28
C PRO A 122 1.60 1.06 -5.15
N GLY A 123 2.90 1.29 -5.40
CA GLY A 123 3.78 1.96 -4.45
C GLY A 123 4.73 0.99 -3.74
N PRO A 124 4.84 0.97 -2.40
CA PRO A 124 5.80 0.17 -1.64
C PRO A 124 5.86 -1.30 -2.05
N ASN A 125 4.71 -1.96 -2.17
CA ASN A 125 4.61 -3.34 -2.63
C ASN A 125 5.25 -3.60 -4.01
N MET A 126 5.20 -2.63 -4.90
CA MET A 126 5.78 -2.76 -6.25
C MET A 126 7.22 -2.25 -6.32
N MET A 127 7.54 -1.20 -5.55
CA MET A 127 8.79 -0.43 -5.65
C MET A 127 9.86 -0.85 -4.63
N TRP A 128 9.44 -1.28 -3.44
CA TRP A 128 10.31 -1.57 -2.31
C TRP A 128 10.31 -3.05 -1.91
N ASN A 129 9.38 -3.87 -2.41
CA ASN A 129 9.31 -5.28 -2.06
C ASN A 129 10.46 -6.11 -2.66
N GLU A 130 11.44 -6.49 -1.84
CA GLU A 130 12.65 -7.17 -2.29
C GLU A 130 12.44 -8.67 -2.63
N LYS A 131 11.36 -9.29 -2.16
CA LYS A 131 11.10 -10.74 -2.37
C LYS A 131 9.96 -11.01 -3.34
N TYR A 132 8.91 -10.21 -3.27
CA TYR A 132 7.65 -10.43 -3.98
C TYR A 132 7.26 -9.27 -4.93
N SER A 133 8.16 -8.31 -5.20
CA SER A 133 7.85 -7.20 -6.12
C SER A 133 7.40 -7.70 -7.49
N MET A 134 6.34 -7.07 -7.99
CA MET A 134 5.91 -7.20 -9.36
C MET A 134 6.41 -5.94 -10.10
N MET A 135 7.38 -6.08 -11.02
CA MET A 135 7.81 -4.91 -11.79
C MET A 135 6.75 -4.56 -12.85
N MET A 136 6.61 -3.27 -13.14
CA MET A 136 5.81 -2.75 -14.27
C MET A 136 6.19 -3.47 -15.57
N GLY A 137 5.33 -4.39 -16.04
CA GLY A 137 5.58 -5.22 -17.24
C GLY A 137 5.36 -6.73 -17.05
N ASP A 138 4.35 -7.14 -16.28
CA ASP A 138 3.86 -8.53 -16.13
C ASP A 138 4.88 -9.57 -15.62
N SER A 139 6.04 -9.15 -15.10
CA SER A 139 7.02 -10.09 -14.55
C SER A 139 7.01 -10.05 -13.02
N PHE A 140 6.32 -11.02 -12.41
CA PHE A 140 6.45 -11.32 -11.00
C PHE A 140 7.90 -11.73 -10.69
N ARG A 141 8.62 -10.92 -9.92
CA ARG A 141 10.00 -11.22 -9.53
C ARG A 141 10.02 -11.84 -8.14
N TYR A 142 10.01 -13.17 -8.10
CA TYR A 142 10.21 -13.91 -6.86
C TYR A 142 11.70 -14.15 -6.58
N ILE A 143 12.21 -13.66 -5.46
CA ILE A 143 13.59 -13.91 -5.02
C ILE A 143 13.59 -14.90 -3.84
N ALA A 144 13.62 -16.20 -4.16
CA ALA A 144 13.54 -17.30 -3.18
C ALA A 144 14.56 -17.22 -2.03
N ASN A 145 15.76 -16.68 -2.30
CA ASN A 145 16.86 -16.59 -1.34
C ASN A 145 17.25 -15.13 -1.05
N ALA A 146 16.28 -14.24 -0.89
CA ALA A 146 16.54 -12.89 -0.43
C ALA A 146 17.11 -12.94 1.01
N THR A 147 18.43 -12.90 1.16
CA THR A 147 19.06 -12.61 2.45
C THR A 147 18.85 -11.14 2.74
N TYR A 148 17.79 -10.87 3.49
CA TYR A 148 17.30 -9.54 3.76
C TYR A 148 17.66 -9.13 5.20
N THR A 149 18.24 -7.95 5.37
CA THR A 149 18.55 -7.37 6.69
C THR A 149 18.21 -5.89 6.66
N PRO A 150 17.33 -5.41 7.55
CA PRO A 150 16.96 -4.00 7.60
C PRO A 150 18.13 -3.14 8.04
N ASN A 151 18.28 -1.96 7.42
CA ASN A 151 19.11 -0.89 7.98
C ASN A 151 18.32 -0.12 9.05
N VAL A 152 17.02 0.07 8.81
CA VAL A 152 16.07 0.71 9.72
C VAL A 152 15.25 -0.40 10.38
N ASN A 153 15.49 -0.62 11.67
CA ASN A 153 14.73 -1.62 12.42
C ASN A 153 13.29 -1.13 12.69
N ARG A 154 12.39 -2.06 13.05
CA ARG A 154 10.97 -1.75 13.28
C ARG A 154 10.75 -0.62 14.29
N THR A 155 11.47 -0.58 15.40
CA THR A 155 11.33 0.48 16.42
C THR A 155 11.67 1.86 15.86
N GLU A 156 12.73 1.95 15.06
CA GLU A 156 13.11 3.18 14.38
C GLU A 156 12.11 3.56 13.29
N ALA A 157 11.60 2.59 12.52
CA ALA A 157 10.59 2.80 11.50
C ALA A 157 9.27 3.33 12.10
N VAL A 158 8.81 2.78 13.24
CA VAL A 158 7.64 3.29 13.97
C VAL A 158 7.85 4.74 14.39
N LYS A 159 9.04 5.08 14.91
CA LYS A 159 9.35 6.46 15.28
C LYS A 159 9.31 7.40 14.07
N ILE A 160 9.89 6.98 12.94
CA ILE A 160 9.85 7.76 11.69
C ILE A 160 8.40 7.99 11.24
N ALA A 161 7.57 6.94 11.27
CA ALA A 161 6.16 6.99 10.89
C ALA A 161 5.36 7.91 11.83
N ASP A 162 5.53 7.78 13.14
CA ASP A 162 4.85 8.59 14.16
C ASP A 162 5.23 10.07 14.07
N ASP A 163 6.53 10.37 13.93
CA ASP A 163 7.02 11.74 13.71
C ASP A 163 6.44 12.33 12.42
N PHE A 164 6.34 11.53 11.35
CA PHE A 164 5.74 11.94 10.09
C PHE A 164 4.26 12.33 10.26
N VAL A 165 3.41 11.44 10.79
CA VAL A 165 1.97 11.72 10.90
C VAL A 165 1.68 12.90 11.82
N LYS A 166 2.42 13.06 12.92
CA LYS A 166 2.27 14.23 13.80
C LYS A 166 2.62 15.53 13.11
N SER A 167 3.67 15.51 12.28
CA SER A 167 4.10 16.68 11.51
C SER A 167 3.16 17.05 10.36
N GLN A 168 2.54 16.06 9.70
CA GLN A 168 1.75 16.28 8.49
C GLN A 168 0.25 16.40 8.76
N LEU A 169 -0.26 15.60 9.71
CA LEU A 169 -1.70 15.48 10.01
C LEU A 169 -2.07 16.16 11.33
N GLY A 170 -1.17 16.12 12.32
CA GLY A 170 -1.31 16.80 13.61
C GLY A 170 -1.07 15.90 14.82
N GLU A 171 -0.97 16.50 16.00
CA GLU A 171 -0.59 15.81 17.25
C GLU A 171 -1.62 14.79 17.78
N THR A 172 -2.85 14.78 17.22
CA THR A 172 -3.88 13.77 17.54
C THR A 172 -3.63 12.44 16.83
N PHE A 173 -2.81 12.46 15.77
CA PHE A 173 -2.44 11.27 15.01
C PHE A 173 -1.22 10.57 15.60
N SER A 174 -1.16 9.26 15.46
CA SER A 174 -0.05 8.46 15.94
C SER A 174 0.14 7.18 15.13
N VAL A 175 1.32 6.58 15.29
CA VAL A 175 1.61 5.24 14.76
C VAL A 175 2.07 4.36 15.93
N PRO A 176 1.18 3.49 16.48
CA PRO A 176 1.52 2.65 17.64
C PRO A 176 2.47 1.51 17.30
N GLY A 177 2.60 1.19 16.01
CA GLY A 177 3.48 0.16 15.48
C GLY A 177 2.78 -1.14 15.06
N ASP A 178 1.46 -1.18 15.14
CA ASP A 178 0.63 -2.22 14.53
C ASP A 178 0.73 -2.20 13.00
N GLY A 179 0.63 -3.38 12.39
CA GLY A 179 0.88 -3.61 10.96
C GLY A 179 2.00 -4.62 10.70
N HIS A 180 2.50 -4.61 9.48
CA HIS A 180 3.29 -5.70 8.89
C HIS A 180 4.72 -5.30 8.54
N ALA A 181 5.64 -6.24 8.73
CA ALA A 181 6.97 -6.15 8.16
C ALA A 181 7.00 -6.91 6.84
N PHE A 182 7.23 -6.21 5.73
CA PHE A 182 7.44 -6.79 4.41
C PHE A 182 8.93 -6.90 4.11
N TYR A 183 9.29 -7.51 2.99
CA TYR A 183 10.68 -7.53 2.54
C TYR A 183 11.04 -6.19 1.91
N GLY A 184 11.73 -5.28 2.63
CA GLY A 184 12.19 -3.98 2.09
C GLY A 184 11.41 -2.77 2.61
N TYR A 185 10.32 -2.97 3.35
CA TYR A 185 9.57 -1.93 4.02
C TYR A 185 8.69 -2.48 5.16
N TYR A 186 8.16 -1.58 5.97
CA TYR A 186 7.08 -1.84 6.93
C TYR A 186 5.84 -1.07 6.49
N THR A 187 4.64 -1.63 6.68
CA THR A 187 3.37 -0.91 6.60
C THR A 187 2.78 -0.83 7.99
N PHE A 188 2.48 0.38 8.48
CA PHE A 188 1.94 0.60 9.80
C PHE A 188 0.57 1.26 9.76
N HIS A 189 -0.26 0.94 10.75
CA HIS A 189 -1.54 1.59 10.96
C HIS A 189 -1.33 3.02 11.47
N ILE A 190 -2.15 3.94 10.98
CA ILE A 190 -2.28 5.29 11.51
C ILE A 190 -3.50 5.31 12.40
N GLU A 191 -3.36 5.88 13.59
CA GLU A 191 -4.47 6.06 14.52
C GLU A 191 -4.74 7.53 14.80
N GLU A 192 -6.02 7.86 14.96
CA GLU A 192 -6.49 9.09 15.60
C GLU A 192 -7.40 8.70 16.77
N ASP A 193 -7.11 9.24 17.96
CA ASP A 193 -7.86 8.95 19.19
C ASP A 193 -8.05 7.43 19.48
N GLY A 194 -7.05 6.62 19.14
CA GLY A 194 -7.04 5.17 19.36
C GLY A 194 -7.90 4.37 18.38
N LYS A 195 -8.27 4.97 17.24
CA LYS A 195 -8.94 4.28 16.13
C LYS A 195 -8.04 4.29 14.91
N VAL A 196 -7.94 3.14 14.24
CA VAL A 196 -7.26 3.07 12.95
C VAL A 196 -8.05 3.90 11.93
N ILE A 197 -7.34 4.76 11.20
CA ILE A 197 -7.91 5.64 10.17
C ILE A 197 -7.26 5.44 8.80
N GLY A 198 -6.16 4.70 8.73
CA GLY A 198 -5.43 4.47 7.49
C GLY A 198 -4.08 3.82 7.77
N MET A 199 -3.17 3.96 6.82
CA MET A 199 -1.84 3.35 6.89
C MET A 199 -0.78 4.16 6.15
N LEU A 200 0.48 3.87 6.46
CA LEU A 200 1.63 4.36 5.72
C LEU A 200 2.73 3.31 5.71
N SER A 201 3.61 3.41 4.72
CA SER A 201 4.79 2.55 4.63
C SER A 201 6.08 3.30 4.94
N VAL A 202 7.04 2.60 5.54
CA VAL A 202 8.41 3.08 5.76
C VAL A 202 9.39 2.12 5.10
N ASN A 203 10.20 2.62 4.16
CA ASN A 203 11.27 1.85 3.54
C ASN A 203 12.31 1.46 4.62
N ASP A 204 12.61 0.17 4.72
CA ASP A 204 13.44 -0.35 5.81
C ASP A 204 14.96 -0.30 5.53
N LEU A 205 15.34 0.21 4.35
CA LEU A 205 16.72 0.49 3.96
C LEU A 205 17.06 1.97 4.09
N THR A 206 16.12 2.86 3.76
CA THR A 206 16.34 4.32 3.66
C THR A 206 15.61 5.14 4.72
N GLY A 207 14.54 4.60 5.31
CA GLY A 207 13.64 5.35 6.21
C GLY A 207 12.67 6.29 5.47
N GLU A 208 12.57 6.19 4.14
CA GLU A 208 11.62 6.97 3.36
C GLU A 208 10.17 6.59 3.72
N VAL A 209 9.29 7.58 3.84
CA VAL A 209 7.88 7.39 4.18
C VAL A 209 7.02 7.51 2.92
N TRP A 210 6.12 6.55 2.74
CA TRP A 210 5.06 6.58 1.74
C TRP A 210 3.71 6.66 2.47
N TYR A 211 3.02 7.78 2.38
CA TYR A 211 1.68 7.93 2.97
C TYR A 211 0.62 7.42 1.99
N HIS A 212 -0.32 6.60 2.47
CA HIS A 212 -1.36 6.01 1.60
C HIS A 212 -2.60 6.92 1.59
N ASP A 213 -2.51 8.04 0.88
CA ASP A 213 -3.54 9.10 0.84
C ASP A 213 -4.67 8.86 -0.17
N TRP A 214 -4.60 7.76 -0.94
CA TRP A 214 -5.58 7.41 -1.95
C TRP A 214 -6.69 6.48 -1.44
N HIS A 215 -6.52 5.92 -0.25
CA HIS A 215 -7.56 5.13 0.39
C HIS A 215 -8.65 6.05 0.94
N GLY A 216 -9.90 5.64 0.78
CA GLY A 216 -11.06 6.38 1.27
C GLY A 216 -11.22 6.31 2.80
N ASP A 217 -12.41 6.61 3.30
CA ASP A 217 -12.67 6.49 4.74
C ASP A 217 -12.66 5.01 5.16
N LEU A 218 -11.89 4.70 6.21
CA LEU A 218 -11.80 3.35 6.75
C LEU A 218 -13.03 3.02 7.60
N GLU A 219 -13.75 1.97 7.22
CA GLU A 219 -14.91 1.48 7.96
C GLU A 219 -14.49 0.49 9.06
N GLN A 220 -13.66 -0.50 8.71
CA GLN A 220 -13.19 -1.52 9.65
C GLN A 220 -11.91 -2.21 9.14
N VAL A 221 -11.22 -2.82 10.10
CA VAL A 221 -10.11 -3.75 9.86
C VAL A 221 -10.54 -5.13 10.36
N ILE A 222 -10.37 -6.14 9.52
CA ILE A 222 -10.59 -7.55 9.88
C ILE A 222 -9.24 -8.24 9.88
N SER A 223 -8.84 -8.77 11.03
CA SER A 223 -7.61 -9.54 11.18
C SER A 223 -7.93 -11.03 11.28
N GLU A 224 -7.26 -11.84 10.47
CA GLU A 224 -7.49 -13.29 10.39
C GLU A 224 -6.61 -14.11 11.35
N HIS A 225 -5.89 -13.46 12.28
CA HIS A 225 -4.91 -14.06 13.19
C HIS A 225 -5.01 -13.59 14.66
#